data_AF-A0A6H2A2Q5-F1
#
_entry.id   AF-A0A6H2A2Q5-F1
#
_cell.length_a   1.000
_cell.length_b   1.000
_cell.length_c   1.000
_cell.angle_alpha   90.00
_cell.angle_beta   90.00
_cell.angle_gamma   90.00
#
_symmetry.space_group_name_H-M   'P 1'
#
loop_
_entity.id
_entity.type
_entity.pdbx_description
1 polymer ?
#
loop_
_entity_poly.entity_id
_entity_poly.type
_entity_poly.pdbx_seq_one_letter_code
_entity_poly.pdbx_strand_id
1 'polypeptide(L)'
;MPVSIVENIDCMVGMARYPDKYFDLAIVDPPYGIGNTTTSAGNKHRKTLHKRVKWNEQIPSKEYFNELFRISRNQIIWGCNYFYPYISVPGRIVHYKRPFQDLSKNKILFCPCDLASQSFNNRIEYFEYNWYGNTQGGKPNFNNSGPDARIHPTQ
;
A
#
# COMPACT_ATOMS: atom_id res chain seq x y z
N MET A 1 -24.84 14.06 5.96
CA MET A 1 -24.04 13.29 6.93
C MET A 1 -23.00 12.50 6.15
N PRO A 2 -21.76 12.37 6.63
CA PRO A 2 -20.79 11.47 5.99
C PRO A 2 -21.31 10.03 6.09
N VAL A 3 -21.19 9.29 4.99
CA VAL A 3 -21.58 7.86 4.90
C VAL A 3 -20.30 7.06 4.73
N SER A 4 -20.16 5.96 5.45
CA SER A 4 -19.05 5.01 5.29
C SER A 4 -19.63 3.68 4.81
N ILE A 5 -19.16 3.22 3.64
CA ILE A 5 -19.65 1.99 2.98
C ILE A 5 -18.43 1.10 2.74
N VAL A 6 -18.57 -0.18 3.08
CA VAL A 6 -17.56 -1.21 2.83
C VAL A 6 -18.22 -2.35 2.07
N GLU A 7 -17.59 -2.78 0.99
CA GLU A 7 -18.10 -3.84 0.13
C GLU A 7 -16.99 -4.88 -0.12
N ASN A 8 -17.38 -6.15 -0.18
CA ASN A 8 -16.51 -7.23 -0.60
C ASN A 8 -16.85 -7.58 -2.05
N ILE A 9 -16.27 -6.84 -3.00
CA ILE A 9 -16.54 -6.96 -4.43
C ILE A 9 -15.24 -6.81 -5.22
N ASP A 10 -15.19 -7.41 -6.41
CA ASP A 10 -14.14 -7.11 -7.38
C ASP A 10 -14.15 -5.61 -7.74
N CYS A 11 -12.97 -4.99 -7.75
CA CYS A 11 -12.86 -3.55 -7.97
C CYS A 11 -13.39 -3.13 -9.34
N MET A 12 -13.21 -3.92 -10.40
CA MET A 12 -13.71 -3.54 -11.73
C MET A 12 -15.24 -3.53 -11.76
N VAL A 13 -15.87 -4.52 -11.12
CA VAL A 13 -17.34 -4.55 -10.97
C VAL A 13 -17.81 -3.39 -10.09
N GLY A 14 -17.09 -3.10 -9.00
CA GLY A 14 -17.40 -2.00 -8.09
C GLY A 14 -17.35 -0.64 -8.76
N MET A 15 -16.27 -0.37 -9.51
CA MET A 15 -16.02 0.90 -10.20
C MET A 15 -16.98 1.14 -11.36
N ALA A 16 -17.37 0.11 -12.11
CA ALA A 16 -18.27 0.21 -13.26
C ALA A 16 -19.65 0.81 -12.93
N ARG A 17 -20.08 0.75 -11.65
CA ARG A 17 -21.36 1.32 -11.20
C ARG A 17 -21.36 2.84 -11.11
N TYR A 18 -20.18 3.47 -11.12
CA TYR A 18 -20.04 4.89 -10.89
C TYR A 18 -19.81 5.65 -12.20
N PRO A 19 -20.44 6.82 -12.38
CA PRO A 19 -20.17 7.68 -13.53
C PRO A 19 -18.78 8.30 -13.44
N ASP A 20 -18.38 9.00 -14.49
CA ASP A 20 -17.11 9.69 -14.55
C ASP A 20 -17.00 10.72 -13.41
N LYS A 21 -15.82 10.78 -12.79
CA LYS A 21 -15.47 11.75 -11.73
C LYS A 21 -16.42 11.76 -10.54
N TYR A 22 -17.03 10.60 -10.24
CA TYR A 22 -17.89 10.40 -9.07
C TYR A 22 -17.16 10.62 -7.74
N PHE A 23 -15.92 10.17 -7.63
CA PHE A 23 -15.11 10.34 -6.41
C PHE A 23 -14.18 11.54 -6.53
N ASP A 24 -14.11 12.38 -5.49
CA ASP A 24 -13.14 13.48 -5.45
C ASP A 24 -11.69 12.98 -5.28
N LEU A 25 -11.51 11.88 -4.55
CA LEU A 25 -10.23 11.25 -4.28
C LEU A 25 -10.37 9.73 -4.19
N ALA A 26 -9.54 9.02 -4.96
CA ALA A 26 -9.29 7.59 -4.77
C ALA A 26 -7.93 7.37 -4.10
N ILE A 27 -7.89 6.56 -3.05
CA ILE A 27 -6.65 6.13 -2.39
C ILE A 27 -6.59 4.61 -2.51
N VAL A 28 -5.59 4.08 -3.21
CA VAL A 28 -5.50 2.65 -3.51
C VAL A 28 -4.11 2.10 -3.25
N ASP A 29 -4.05 0.86 -2.80
CA ASP A 29 -2.83 0.05 -2.65
C ASP A 29 -2.99 -1.27 -3.42
N PRO A 30 -2.87 -1.25 -4.76
CA PRO A 30 -3.12 -2.42 -5.58
C PRO A 30 -2.02 -3.47 -5.42
N PRO A 31 -2.25 -4.74 -5.82
CA PRO A 31 -1.21 -5.76 -5.77
C PRO A 31 0.02 -5.40 -6.62
N TYR A 32 1.24 -5.65 -6.11
CA TYR A 32 2.49 -5.22 -6.74
C TYR A 32 3.09 -6.25 -7.71
N GLY A 33 2.46 -7.43 -7.85
CA GLY A 33 2.97 -8.48 -8.74
C GLY A 33 4.26 -9.15 -8.26
N ILE A 34 4.60 -9.02 -6.98
CA ILE A 34 5.84 -9.55 -6.37
C ILE A 34 5.65 -10.95 -5.76
N GLY A 35 4.47 -11.55 -5.94
CA GLY A 35 4.13 -12.88 -5.44
C GLY A 35 3.97 -12.93 -3.93
N ASN A 36 4.22 -14.11 -3.35
CA ASN A 36 4.05 -14.33 -1.93
C ASN A 36 5.24 -13.76 -1.15
N THR A 37 5.01 -12.69 -0.38
CA THR A 37 6.03 -12.02 0.43
C THR A 37 6.27 -12.69 1.78
N THR A 38 5.79 -13.92 1.99
CA THR A 38 6.16 -14.77 3.14
C THR A 38 7.63 -15.16 3.06
N THR A 39 8.51 -14.19 3.27
CA THR A 39 9.91 -14.46 3.56
C THR A 39 9.99 -14.90 5.01
N SER A 40 10.79 -15.94 5.23
CA SER A 40 11.07 -16.55 6.52
C SER A 40 11.68 -15.52 7.47
N ALA A 41 10.86 -14.72 8.16
CA ALA A 41 11.33 -13.81 9.19
C ALA A 41 11.80 -14.63 10.41
N GLY A 42 13.07 -15.03 10.37
CA GLY A 42 13.92 -15.25 11.54
C GLY A 42 13.65 -16.42 12.49
N ASN A 43 12.46 -17.02 12.51
CA ASN A 43 12.15 -18.06 13.50
C ASN A 43 12.06 -19.46 12.88
N LYS A 44 13.10 -20.26 13.10
CA LYS A 44 13.16 -21.71 12.81
C LYS A 44 12.04 -22.52 13.50
N HIS A 45 11.29 -21.94 14.44
CA HIS A 45 10.42 -22.69 15.36
C HIS A 45 8.91 -22.47 15.25
N ARG A 46 8.40 -21.66 14.32
CA ARG A 46 6.94 -21.61 14.07
C ARG A 46 6.65 -21.22 12.63
N LYS A 47 6.80 -22.20 11.72
CA LYS A 47 6.34 -22.10 10.34
C LYS A 47 4.81 -22.23 10.31
N THR A 48 4.09 -21.21 10.76
CA THR A 48 2.74 -21.01 10.25
C THR A 48 2.93 -20.43 8.86
N LEU A 49 3.15 -21.28 7.85
CA LEU A 49 3.11 -20.84 6.47
C LEU A 49 1.71 -20.27 6.26
N HIS A 50 1.60 -18.94 6.18
CA HIS A 50 0.39 -18.33 5.66
C HIS A 50 0.09 -18.99 4.31
N LYS A 51 -1.19 -19.34 4.07
CA LYS A 51 -1.61 -19.99 2.83
C LYS A 51 -1.07 -19.15 1.66
N ARG A 52 -0.55 -19.83 0.63
CA ARG A 52 -0.04 -19.16 -0.57
C ARG A 52 -1.10 -18.19 -1.10
N VAL A 53 -0.73 -16.93 -1.23
CA VAL A 53 -1.58 -15.89 -1.82
C VAL A 53 -1.37 -15.84 -3.33
N LYS A 54 -2.47 -15.78 -4.09
CA LYS A 54 -2.44 -15.60 -5.55
C LYS A 54 -2.71 -14.16 -5.98
N TRP A 55 -3.35 -13.36 -5.12
CA TRP A 55 -3.77 -12.00 -5.43
C TRP A 55 -2.60 -11.04 -5.69
N ASN A 56 -1.37 -11.39 -5.29
CA ASN A 56 -0.16 -10.57 -5.49
C ASN A 56 0.78 -11.11 -6.57
N GLU A 57 0.38 -12.14 -7.33
CA GLU A 57 1.23 -12.74 -8.36
C GLU A 57 1.35 -11.86 -9.62
N GLN A 58 0.41 -10.92 -9.83
CA GLN A 58 0.40 -10.02 -10.97
C GLN A 58 -0.01 -8.61 -10.55
N ILE A 59 0.43 -7.60 -11.30
CA ILE A 59 -0.07 -6.23 -11.18
C ILE A 59 -1.46 -6.12 -11.82
N PRO A 60 -2.29 -5.14 -11.44
CA PRO A 60 -3.52 -4.82 -12.17
C PRO A 60 -3.24 -4.46 -13.63
N SER A 61 -4.20 -4.73 -14.49
CA SER A 61 -4.10 -4.41 -15.92
C SER A 61 -4.24 -2.89 -16.17
N LYS A 62 -3.93 -2.46 -17.39
CA LYS A 62 -4.11 -1.05 -17.80
C LYS A 62 -5.57 -0.60 -17.63
N GLU A 63 -6.53 -1.48 -17.89
CA GLU A 63 -7.97 -1.21 -17.79
C GLU A 63 -8.38 -0.84 -16.37
N TYR A 64 -7.78 -1.47 -15.37
CA TYR A 64 -7.99 -1.10 -13.97
C TYR A 64 -7.60 0.36 -13.71
N PHE A 65 -6.42 0.77 -14.17
CA PHE A 65 -5.96 2.15 -13.98
C PHE A 65 -6.80 3.13 -14.78
N ASN A 66 -7.17 2.80 -16.02
CA ASN A 66 -8.08 3.63 -16.83
C ASN A 66 -9.42 3.86 -16.11
N GLU A 67 -10.00 2.79 -15.56
CA GLU A 67 -11.29 2.86 -14.86
C GLU A 67 -11.18 3.66 -13.56
N LEU A 68 -10.10 3.45 -12.79
CA LEU A 68 -9.78 4.22 -11.60
C LEU A 68 -9.68 5.73 -11.94
N PHE A 69 -8.99 6.09 -13.01
CA PHE A 69 -8.88 7.47 -13.48
C PHE A 69 -10.20 8.03 -14.00
N ARG A 70 -11.06 7.20 -14.62
CA ARG A 70 -12.38 7.61 -15.09
C ARG A 70 -13.26 8.04 -13.92
N ILE A 71 -13.38 7.20 -12.88
CA ILE A 71 -14.33 7.44 -11.77
C ILE A 71 -13.85 8.47 -10.75
N SER A 72 -12.58 8.87 -10.76
CA SER A 72 -12.01 9.75 -9.73
C SER A 72 -11.40 11.03 -10.31
N ARG A 73 -11.56 12.14 -9.57
CA ARG A 73 -10.93 13.42 -9.89
C ARG A 73 -9.44 13.39 -9.59
N ASN A 74 -9.09 12.89 -8.41
CA ASN A 74 -7.71 12.74 -7.98
C ASN A 74 -7.39 11.34 -7.43
N GLN A 75 -6.11 10.98 -7.43
CA GLN A 75 -5.64 9.66 -7.00
C GLN A 75 -4.37 9.77 -6.14
N ILE A 76 -4.32 8.91 -5.12
CA ILE A 76 -3.10 8.47 -4.45
C ILE A 76 -2.98 6.97 -4.70
N ILE A 77 -1.92 6.55 -5.40
CA ILE A 77 -1.70 5.14 -5.76
C ILE A 77 -0.37 4.69 -5.17
N TRP A 78 -0.44 3.84 -4.15
CA TRP A 78 0.72 3.23 -3.51
C TRP A 78 1.39 2.20 -4.42
N GLY A 79 2.69 2.01 -4.27
CA GLY A 79 3.48 1.10 -5.10
C GLY A 79 3.66 1.58 -6.54
N CYS A 80 3.57 2.89 -6.80
CA CYS A 80 3.55 3.41 -8.18
C CYS A 80 4.79 3.05 -9.01
N ASN A 81 5.93 2.73 -8.38
CA ASN A 81 7.13 2.24 -9.03
C ASN A 81 6.98 0.84 -9.67
N TYR A 82 5.96 0.05 -9.28
CA TYR A 82 5.66 -1.26 -9.85
C TYR A 82 4.73 -1.19 -11.06
N PHE A 83 4.09 -0.04 -11.30
CA PHE A 83 3.02 0.10 -12.29
C PHE A 83 3.42 0.90 -13.53
N TYR A 84 4.71 0.99 -13.83
CA TYR A 84 5.16 1.56 -15.09
C TYR A 84 4.74 0.64 -16.25
N PRO A 85 4.14 1.14 -17.35
CA PRO A 85 3.92 2.55 -17.71
C PRO A 85 2.50 3.09 -17.40
N TYR A 86 1.66 2.36 -16.66
CA TYR A 86 0.25 2.71 -16.44
C TYR A 86 0.03 3.98 -15.60
N ILE A 87 1.00 4.34 -14.77
CA ILE A 87 0.97 5.57 -13.96
C ILE A 87 2.00 6.56 -14.49
N SER A 88 1.53 7.58 -15.21
CA SER A 88 2.37 8.61 -15.83
C SER A 88 2.46 9.92 -15.04
N VAL A 89 1.62 10.10 -14.00
CA VAL A 89 1.67 11.31 -13.17
C VAL A 89 3.05 11.44 -12.50
N PRO A 90 3.67 12.63 -12.46
CA PRO A 90 5.02 12.81 -11.90
C PRO A 90 5.05 13.00 -10.38
N GLY A 91 3.96 13.47 -9.77
CA GLY A 91 3.91 13.74 -8.34
C GLY A 91 4.13 12.49 -7.50
N ARG A 92 4.89 12.60 -6.41
CA ARG A 92 5.20 11.49 -5.50
C ARG A 92 4.93 11.86 -4.06
N ILE A 93 4.53 10.84 -3.28
CA ILE A 93 4.54 10.85 -1.82
C ILE A 93 5.47 9.72 -1.39
N VAL A 94 6.49 10.06 -0.61
CA VAL A 94 7.44 9.10 -0.03
C VAL A 94 7.05 8.88 1.42
N HIS A 95 6.75 7.64 1.78
CA HIS A 95 6.64 7.24 3.18
C HIS A 95 8.01 6.80 3.67
N TYR A 96 8.67 7.59 4.51
CA TYR A 96 9.91 7.17 5.14
C TYR A 96 9.63 6.43 6.45
N LYS A 97 9.84 5.11 6.45
CA LYS A 97 9.48 4.20 7.55
C LYS A 97 10.40 4.29 8.78
N ARG A 98 11.45 5.10 8.71
CA ARG A 98 12.51 5.19 9.74
C ARG A 98 12.94 3.80 10.25
N PRO A 99 13.42 2.90 9.38
CA PRO A 99 13.79 1.56 9.84
C PRO A 99 14.86 1.65 10.94
N PHE A 100 14.76 0.80 11.96
CA PHE A 100 15.81 0.69 12.96
C PHE A 100 17.11 0.28 12.25
N GLN A 101 18.08 1.20 12.22
CA GLN A 101 19.43 0.88 11.81
C GLN A 101 20.11 0.15 12.98
N ASP A 102 20.03 -1.17 12.98
CA ASP A 102 21.03 -1.95 13.72
C ASP A 102 22.36 -1.82 12.97
N LEU A 103 23.09 -0.73 13.26
CA LEU A 103 24.41 -0.41 12.70
C LEU A 103 25.42 -1.53 12.95
N SER A 104 25.16 -2.45 13.90
CA SER A 104 26.03 -3.59 14.18
C SER A 104 25.85 -4.75 13.21
N LYS A 105 24.75 -4.80 12.42
CA LYS A 105 24.41 -5.96 11.57
C LYS A 105 24.41 -5.71 10.06
N ASN A 106 24.66 -4.48 9.59
CA ASN A 106 24.84 -4.14 8.17
C ASN A 106 23.83 -4.76 7.19
N LYS A 107 22.58 -5.03 7.62
CA LYS A 107 21.54 -5.61 6.76
C LYS A 107 20.24 -4.85 6.90
N ILE A 108 20.01 -3.98 5.93
CA ILE A 108 18.68 -3.48 5.61
C ILE A 108 17.95 -4.64 4.89
N LEU A 109 17.06 -5.34 5.61
CA LEU A 109 16.27 -6.44 5.04
C LEU A 109 15.07 -5.96 4.20
N PHE A 110 14.65 -4.70 4.36
CA PHE A 110 13.45 -4.13 3.73
C PHE A 110 13.70 -2.71 3.23
N CYS A 111 13.01 -2.29 2.16
CA CYS A 111 13.11 -0.94 1.64
C CYS A 111 12.76 0.11 2.72
N PRO A 112 13.59 1.14 2.94
CA PRO A 112 13.36 2.16 3.96
C PRO A 112 12.16 3.06 3.65
N CYS A 113 11.70 3.07 2.40
CA CYS A 113 10.60 3.90 1.94
C CYS A 113 9.53 3.10 1.21
N ASP A 114 8.28 3.54 1.33
CA ASP A 114 7.23 3.21 0.37
C ASP A 114 6.97 4.44 -0.53
N LEU A 115 6.51 4.20 -1.75
CA LEU A 115 6.30 5.24 -2.74
C LEU A 115 4.87 5.21 -3.24
N ALA A 116 4.19 6.35 -3.23
CA ALA A 116 2.93 6.55 -3.90
C ALA A 116 3.04 7.64 -4.96
N SER A 117 2.22 7.53 -6.00
CA SER A 117 1.97 8.65 -6.91
C SER A 117 0.84 9.53 -6.38
N GLN A 118 0.91 10.83 -6.67
CA GLN A 118 -0.20 11.76 -6.45
C GLN A 118 -0.55 12.50 -7.74
N SER A 119 -1.84 12.75 -7.97
CA SER A 119 -2.33 13.43 -9.18
C SER A 119 -2.51 14.94 -9.03
N PHE A 120 -2.45 15.49 -7.81
CA PHE A 120 -2.82 16.89 -7.55
C PHE A 120 -1.76 17.90 -8.00
N ASN A 121 -0.50 17.49 -8.05
CA ASN A 121 0.64 18.32 -8.43
C ASN A 121 1.82 17.44 -8.86
N ASN A 122 2.91 18.07 -9.29
CA ASN A 122 4.14 17.40 -9.72
C ASN A 122 5.24 17.37 -8.64
N ARG A 123 4.92 17.72 -7.38
CA ARG A 123 5.90 17.73 -6.30
C ARG A 123 6.18 16.32 -5.80
N ILE A 124 7.38 16.17 -5.25
CA ILE A 124 7.78 15.01 -4.47
C ILE A 124 7.78 15.48 -3.02
N GLU A 125 6.83 14.97 -2.24
CA GLU A 125 6.73 15.24 -0.81
C GLU A 125 7.01 13.95 -0.05
N TYR A 126 7.38 14.06 1.23
CA TYR A 126 7.54 12.90 2.09
C TYR A 126 6.86 13.12 3.43
N PHE A 127 6.47 12.01 4.05
CA PHE A 127 6.09 12.00 5.45
C PHE A 127 6.86 10.90 6.17
N GLU A 128 7.11 11.14 7.44
CA GLU A 128 7.84 10.22 8.28
C GLU A 128 6.89 9.60 9.29
N TYR A 129 6.76 8.29 9.24
CA TYR A 129 6.03 7.55 10.24
C TYR A 129 6.73 6.21 10.44
N ASN A 130 7.09 5.92 11.68
CA ASN A 130 7.81 4.69 11.97
C ASN A 130 6.81 3.53 11.92
N TRP A 131 6.95 2.69 10.90
CA TRP A 131 6.20 1.45 10.75
C TRP A 131 7.16 0.33 10.37
N TYR A 132 7.56 -0.43 11.39
CA TYR A 132 8.54 -1.51 11.25
C TYR A 132 8.18 -2.69 12.14
N GLY A 133 7.60 -3.74 11.54
CA GLY A 133 7.15 -4.93 12.27
C GLY A 133 6.03 -4.58 13.26
N ASN A 134 6.29 -4.75 14.55
CA ASN A 134 5.33 -4.37 15.61
C ASN A 134 5.59 -2.96 16.16
N THR A 135 6.51 -2.17 15.59
CA THR A 135 6.78 -0.80 16.03
C THR A 135 5.95 0.18 15.21
N GLN A 136 5.17 1.00 15.90
CA GLN A 136 4.25 2.00 15.33
C GLN A 136 4.52 3.34 16.02
N GLY A 137 4.75 4.40 15.24
CA GLY A 137 5.05 5.73 15.80
C GLY A 137 6.28 5.76 16.72
N GLY A 138 7.23 4.83 16.53
CA GLY A 138 8.44 4.70 17.34
C GLY A 138 8.27 3.94 18.66
N LYS A 139 7.08 3.37 18.91
CA LYS A 139 6.79 2.55 20.11
C LYS A 139 6.42 1.12 19.71
N PRO A 140 6.90 0.09 20.43
CA PRO A 140 6.43 -1.27 20.20
C PRO A 140 4.94 -1.44 20.58
N ASN A 141 4.13 -1.96 19.66
CA ASN A 141 2.72 -2.33 19.84
C ASN A 141 2.52 -3.83 19.59
N PHE A 142 3.06 -4.67 20.49
CA PHE A 142 2.95 -6.13 20.38
C PHE A 142 1.52 -6.67 20.52
N ASN A 143 0.64 -5.91 21.20
CA ASN A 143 -0.74 -6.31 21.48
C ASN A 143 -1.75 -5.80 20.45
N ASN A 144 -1.28 -5.09 19.40
CA ASN A 144 -2.12 -4.51 18.37
C ASN A 144 -3.31 -3.72 18.93
N SER A 145 -3.04 -2.83 19.88
CA SER A 145 -4.05 -2.06 20.62
C SER A 145 -3.88 -0.56 20.43
N GLY A 146 -4.92 0.22 20.73
CA GLY A 146 -4.89 1.68 20.64
C GLY A 146 -5.23 2.23 19.24
N PRO A 147 -5.08 3.54 19.01
CA PRO A 147 -5.47 4.20 17.76
C PRO A 147 -4.68 3.73 16.52
N ASP A 148 -3.47 3.19 16.73
CA ASP A 148 -2.61 2.65 15.68
C ASP A 148 -2.77 1.13 15.48
N ALA A 149 -3.76 0.51 16.13
CA ALA A 149 -4.06 -0.92 15.96
C ALA A 149 -4.26 -1.26 14.47
N ARG A 150 -3.61 -2.33 14.01
CA ARG A 150 -3.77 -2.83 12.64
C ARG A 150 -5.23 -3.19 12.40
N ILE A 151 -5.79 -2.59 11.36
CA ILE A 151 -7.14 -2.85 10.87
C ILE A 151 -7.13 -3.70 9.60
N HIS A 152 -5.97 -3.82 8.94
CA HIS A 152 -5.79 -4.62 7.73
C HIS A 152 -4.68 -5.69 7.91
N PRO A 153 -4.86 -6.92 7.40
CA PRO A 153 -3.87 -7.99 7.55
C PRO A 153 -2.50 -7.72 6.92
N THR A 154 -2.43 -6.81 5.95
CA THR A 154 -1.19 -6.40 5.27
C THR A 154 -0.68 -5.03 5.74
N GLN A 155 -1.28 -4.47 6.80
CA GLN A 155 -0.78 -3.27 7.45
C GLN A 155 0.48 -3.62 8.25
#